data_AF-A0A8I2YGQ4-F1
#
_entry.id   AF-A0A8I2YGQ4-F1
#
_cell.length_a   1.000
_cell.length_b   1.000
_cell.length_c   1.000
_cell.angle_alpha   90.00
_cell.angle_beta   90.00
_cell.angle_gamma   90.00
#
_symmetry.space_group_name_H-M   'P 1'
#
loop_
_entity.id
_entity.type
_entity.pdbx_description
1 polymer ?
#
loop_
_entity_poly.entity_id
_entity_poly.type
_entity_poly.pdbx_seq_one_letter_code
_entity_poly.pdbx_strand_id
1 'polypeptide(L)'
;METFGGAHVESLIKIKPKLSDIQSDDARVVKDLYHITSLAQSFSEQWLKSNKKSHLADALDQEGVNLWNASGLFRQGSDGNCRPIIAALRLAGFRLMEAGLEAKPTVEGLLHILQIACKTGITLSEVGNNESAACILASAAKYEEALRNMDDPEGQHLHARAQVTIVYFSSRMEVAWRQNNEGLATFMADKITENDRQLALLSMRDREVLVAKLLDIGKSILRACAQSGKPLAEGERAHDALRWLKKAFQVIEPLECSATPELLELKVRLPIRID
;
A
#
# COMPACT_ATOMS: atom_id res chain seq x y z
N MET A 1 0.52 -24.57 -29.57
CA MET A 1 0.89 -23.40 -28.74
C MET A 1 0.06 -23.40 -27.44
N GLU A 2 0.02 -24.54 -26.72
CA GLU A 2 -0.83 -24.77 -25.54
C GLU A 2 -0.04 -25.04 -24.25
N THR A 3 1.29 -25.13 -24.32
CA THR A 3 2.13 -25.62 -23.21
C THR A 3 2.44 -24.58 -22.13
N PHE A 4 2.25 -23.28 -22.41
CA PHE A 4 2.68 -22.22 -21.48
C PHE A 4 1.76 -22.11 -20.25
N GLY A 5 0.44 -22.27 -20.42
CA GLY A 5 -0.52 -22.12 -19.32
C GLY A 5 -0.45 -23.23 -18.26
N GLY A 6 -0.19 -24.48 -18.67
CA GLY A 6 -0.15 -25.63 -17.75
C GLY A 6 1.03 -25.57 -16.77
N ALA A 7 2.21 -25.16 -17.24
CA ALA A 7 3.42 -25.12 -16.43
C ALA A 7 3.34 -24.15 -15.22
N HIS A 8 2.59 -23.05 -15.36
CA HIS A 8 2.41 -22.07 -14.29
C HIS A 8 1.52 -22.60 -13.17
N VAL A 9 0.39 -23.22 -13.52
CA VAL A 9 -0.53 -23.82 -12.54
C VAL A 9 0.13 -25.01 -11.84
N GLU A 10 0.89 -25.84 -12.56
CA GLU A 10 1.69 -26.92 -11.95
C GLU A 10 2.72 -26.41 -10.95
N SER A 11 3.32 -25.24 -11.20
CA SER A 11 4.29 -24.63 -10.28
C SER A 11 3.62 -24.17 -8.98
N LEU A 12 2.38 -23.65 -9.06
CA LEU A 12 1.57 -23.29 -7.88
C LEU A 12 1.21 -24.53 -7.03
N ILE A 13 0.80 -25.62 -7.69
CA ILE A 13 0.49 -26.89 -7.02
C ILE A 13 1.70 -27.42 -6.23
N LYS A 14 2.92 -27.23 -6.76
CA LYS A 14 4.16 -27.68 -6.08
C LYS A 14 4.53 -26.83 -4.86
N ILE A 15 4.07 -25.59 -4.76
CA ILE A 15 4.46 -24.67 -3.69
C ILE A 15 3.49 -24.72 -2.51
N LYS A 16 2.21 -24.98 -2.76
CA LYS A 16 1.15 -25.02 -1.74
C LYS A 16 1.45 -25.96 -0.55
N PRO A 17 1.93 -27.21 -0.73
CA PRO A 17 2.28 -28.10 0.38
C PRO A 17 3.50 -27.61 1.18
N LYS A 18 4.41 -26.86 0.56
CA LYS A 18 5.58 -26.31 1.25
C LYS A 18 5.21 -25.16 2.18
N LEU A 19 4.11 -24.46 1.90
CA LEU A 19 3.64 -23.37 2.75
C LEU A 19 3.08 -23.87 4.10
N SER A 20 2.56 -25.10 4.15
CA SER A 20 2.14 -25.74 5.40
C SER A 20 3.31 -26.21 6.27
N ASP A 21 4.51 -26.34 5.71
CA ASP A 21 5.70 -26.90 6.38
C ASP A 21 6.86 -25.89 6.44
N ILE A 22 6.56 -24.60 6.65
CA ILE A 22 7.55 -23.50 6.61
C ILE A 22 8.58 -23.57 7.76
N GLN A 23 8.48 -24.51 8.69
CA GLN A 23 9.30 -24.53 9.91
C GLN A 23 10.83 -24.74 9.70
N SER A 24 11.33 -25.00 8.48
CA SER A 24 12.75 -25.39 8.30
C SER A 24 13.56 -24.74 7.16
N ASP A 25 13.00 -23.98 6.21
CA ASP A 25 13.78 -23.39 5.09
C ASP A 25 13.16 -22.11 4.49
N ASP A 26 13.21 -21.02 5.24
CA ASP A 26 12.67 -19.71 4.86
C ASP A 26 13.21 -19.20 3.51
N ALA A 27 14.50 -19.42 3.23
CA ALA A 27 15.16 -18.86 2.04
C ALA A 27 14.67 -19.52 0.74
N ARG A 28 14.47 -20.84 0.76
CA ARG A 28 13.97 -21.57 -0.42
C ARG A 28 12.53 -21.20 -0.73
N VAL A 29 11.68 -21.07 0.28
CA VAL A 29 10.27 -20.66 0.11
C VAL A 29 10.20 -19.27 -0.50
N VAL A 30 11.00 -18.31 0.00
CA VAL A 30 11.06 -16.96 -0.56
C VAL A 30 11.49 -16.97 -2.02
N LYS A 31 12.49 -17.79 -2.39
CA LYS A 31 12.93 -17.93 -3.78
C LYS A 31 11.82 -18.49 -4.69
N ASP A 32 11.11 -19.52 -4.24
CA ASP A 32 9.98 -20.11 -4.97
C ASP A 32 8.84 -19.09 -5.18
N LEU A 33 8.55 -18.25 -4.17
CA LEU A 33 7.54 -17.18 -4.26
C LEU A 33 7.94 -16.07 -5.25
N TYR A 34 9.22 -15.67 -5.27
CA TYR A 34 9.71 -14.73 -6.28
C TYR A 34 9.65 -15.31 -7.70
N HIS A 35 9.87 -16.63 -7.84
CA HIS A 35 9.68 -17.29 -9.12
C HIS A 35 8.22 -17.23 -9.59
N ILE A 36 7.25 -17.55 -8.72
CA ILE A 36 5.82 -17.36 -9.02
C ILE A 36 5.54 -15.92 -9.45
N THR A 37 6.06 -14.95 -8.69
CA THR A 37 5.88 -13.51 -8.97
C THR A 37 6.31 -13.16 -10.39
N SER A 38 7.49 -13.62 -10.81
CA SER A 38 8.03 -13.38 -12.15
C SER A 38 7.16 -14.02 -13.25
N LEU A 39 6.70 -15.25 -13.03
CA LEU A 39 5.82 -15.96 -13.95
C LEU A 39 4.46 -15.25 -14.11
N ALA A 40 3.85 -14.84 -13.00
CA ALA A 40 2.58 -14.12 -13.00
C ALA A 40 2.70 -12.77 -13.71
N GLN A 41 3.79 -12.03 -13.49
CA GLN A 41 4.05 -10.79 -14.21
C GLN A 41 4.17 -11.01 -15.73
N SER A 42 4.97 -12.00 -16.16
CA SER A 42 5.10 -12.35 -17.58
C SER A 42 3.76 -12.73 -18.20
N PHE A 43 2.89 -13.39 -17.43
CA PHE A 43 1.54 -13.71 -17.86
C PHE A 43 0.69 -12.44 -18.08
N SER A 44 0.66 -11.50 -17.12
CA SER A 44 -0.09 -10.24 -17.25
C SER A 44 0.32 -9.43 -18.49
N GLU A 45 1.62 -9.40 -18.80
CA GLU A 45 2.16 -8.70 -19.97
C GLU A 45 1.73 -9.35 -21.31
N GLN A 46 1.57 -10.68 -21.33
CA GLN A 46 1.11 -11.42 -22.50
C GLN A 46 -0.42 -11.42 -22.64
N TRP A 47 -1.13 -11.42 -21.52
CA TRP A 47 -2.59 -11.56 -21.44
C TRP A 47 -3.35 -10.45 -22.17
N LEU A 48 -2.83 -9.22 -22.15
CA LEU A 48 -3.37 -8.06 -22.87
C LEU A 48 -3.55 -8.28 -24.39
N LYS A 49 -3.02 -9.38 -24.94
CA LYS A 49 -3.09 -9.72 -26.36
C LYS A 49 -4.11 -10.83 -26.69
N SER A 50 -4.72 -11.50 -25.70
CA SER A 50 -5.48 -12.75 -25.91
C SER A 50 -6.81 -12.80 -25.12
N ASN A 51 -7.93 -12.55 -25.79
CA ASN A 51 -9.30 -12.49 -25.20
C ASN A 51 -9.97 -13.85 -24.83
N LYS A 52 -9.25 -14.97 -24.71
CA LYS A 52 -9.87 -16.32 -24.83
C LYS A 52 -9.85 -17.27 -23.62
N LYS A 53 -9.48 -16.88 -22.39
CA LYS A 53 -9.31 -17.87 -21.30
C LYS A 53 -9.81 -17.47 -19.89
N SER A 54 -11.06 -17.03 -19.72
CA SER A 54 -11.63 -16.64 -18.41
C SER A 54 -11.28 -17.57 -17.23
N HIS A 55 -11.43 -18.90 -17.41
CA HIS A 55 -11.15 -19.87 -16.34
C HIS A 55 -9.73 -19.83 -15.75
N LEU A 56 -8.73 -19.46 -16.55
CA LEU A 56 -7.37 -19.36 -16.05
C LEU A 56 -7.18 -18.09 -15.21
N ALA A 57 -7.85 -16.99 -15.59
CA ALA A 57 -7.83 -15.75 -14.83
C ALA A 57 -8.45 -15.97 -13.44
N ASP A 58 -9.62 -16.62 -13.38
CA ASP A 58 -10.28 -16.96 -12.11
C ASP A 58 -9.40 -17.84 -11.21
N ALA A 59 -8.70 -18.83 -11.80
CA ALA A 59 -7.80 -19.70 -11.05
C ALA A 59 -6.57 -18.94 -10.49
N LEU A 60 -6.01 -18.00 -11.26
CA LEU A 60 -4.90 -17.17 -10.80
C LEU A 60 -5.34 -16.23 -9.67
N ASP A 61 -6.49 -15.57 -9.82
CA ASP A 61 -7.05 -14.71 -8.77
C ASP A 61 -7.27 -15.50 -7.48
N GLN A 62 -7.92 -16.66 -7.56
CA GLN A 62 -8.20 -17.51 -6.41
C GLN A 62 -6.93 -17.97 -5.69
N GLU A 63 -5.88 -18.35 -6.42
CA GLU A 63 -4.60 -18.71 -5.78
C GLU A 63 -3.86 -17.48 -5.24
N GLY A 64 -4.00 -16.32 -5.88
CA GLY A 64 -3.50 -15.05 -5.35
C GLY A 64 -4.13 -14.69 -4.00
N VAL A 65 -5.45 -14.85 -3.87
CA VAL A 65 -6.20 -14.69 -2.63
C VAL A 65 -5.74 -15.70 -1.57
N ASN A 66 -5.49 -16.96 -1.94
CA ASN A 66 -4.98 -17.98 -1.02
C ASN A 66 -3.62 -17.58 -0.43
N LEU A 67 -2.67 -17.15 -1.26
CA LEU A 67 -1.35 -16.68 -0.79
C LEU A 67 -1.46 -15.43 0.08
N TRP A 68 -2.35 -14.51 -0.28
CA TRP A 68 -2.63 -13.32 0.51
C TRP A 68 -3.10 -13.67 1.92
N ASN A 69 -4.06 -14.58 2.04
CA ASN A 69 -4.60 -15.03 3.32
C ASN A 69 -3.56 -15.81 4.13
N ALA A 70 -2.76 -16.66 3.48
CA ALA A 70 -1.66 -17.37 4.11
C ALA A 70 -0.66 -16.40 4.77
N SER A 71 -0.38 -15.24 4.14
CA SER A 71 0.49 -14.20 4.73
C SER A 71 -0.02 -13.68 6.09
N GLY A 72 -1.32 -13.74 6.34
CA GLY A 72 -1.94 -13.35 7.62
C GLY A 72 -1.64 -14.33 8.75
N LEU A 73 -1.51 -15.62 8.44
CA LEU A 73 -1.21 -16.68 9.43
C LEU A 73 0.20 -16.50 10.01
N PHE A 74 1.17 -16.12 9.18
CA PHE A 74 2.55 -15.83 9.60
C PHE A 74 2.68 -14.62 10.52
N ARG A 75 1.70 -13.71 10.51
CA ARG A 75 1.70 -12.52 11.39
C ARG A 75 1.34 -12.87 12.84
N GLN A 76 0.57 -13.94 13.07
CA GLN A 76 -0.02 -14.26 14.38
C GLN A 76 0.80 -15.29 15.19
N GLY A 77 1.62 -16.11 14.54
CA GLY A 77 2.13 -17.35 15.13
C GLY A 77 3.63 -17.43 15.43
N SER A 78 4.44 -16.38 15.28
CA SER A 78 5.90 -16.53 15.28
C SER A 78 6.67 -15.37 15.92
N ASP A 79 7.53 -15.71 16.89
CA ASP A 79 8.60 -14.85 17.43
C ASP A 79 9.80 -14.68 16.46
N GLY A 80 9.79 -15.39 15.33
CA GLY A 80 10.81 -15.35 14.28
C GLY A 80 10.64 -14.21 13.27
N ASN A 81 11.72 -13.91 12.53
CA ASN A 81 11.75 -12.87 11.50
C ASN A 81 11.03 -13.29 10.20
N CYS A 82 9.73 -13.61 10.26
CA CYS A 82 8.92 -14.02 9.11
C CYS A 82 8.59 -12.88 8.14
N ARG A 83 9.09 -11.66 8.37
CA ARG A 83 8.76 -10.48 7.55
C ARG A 83 9.10 -10.66 6.07
N PRO A 84 10.28 -11.22 5.69
CA PRO A 84 10.59 -11.46 4.28
C PRO A 84 9.63 -12.44 3.61
N ILE A 85 9.20 -13.49 4.32
CA ILE A 85 8.20 -14.45 3.81
C ILE A 85 6.84 -13.78 3.63
N ILE A 86 6.37 -13.00 4.61
CA ILE A 86 5.12 -12.25 4.50
C ILE A 86 5.16 -11.31 3.29
N ALA A 87 6.28 -10.61 3.08
CA ALA A 87 6.46 -9.72 1.94
C ALA A 87 6.44 -10.48 0.60
N ALA A 88 7.14 -11.62 0.53
CA ALA A 88 7.17 -12.46 -0.67
C ALA A 88 5.79 -13.07 -0.98
N LEU A 89 5.05 -13.52 0.04
CA LEU A 89 3.68 -14.04 -0.11
C LEU A 89 2.73 -12.96 -0.63
N ARG A 90 2.78 -11.75 -0.06
CA ARG A 90 1.95 -10.63 -0.51
C ARG A 90 2.26 -10.20 -1.93
N LEU A 91 3.54 -10.17 -2.28
CA LEU A 91 3.98 -9.85 -3.64
C LEU A 91 3.51 -10.90 -4.65
N ALA A 92 3.72 -12.19 -4.37
CA ALA A 92 3.26 -13.27 -5.23
C ALA A 92 1.73 -13.27 -5.35
N GLY A 93 1.01 -13.12 -4.23
CA GLY A 93 -0.45 -13.02 -4.18
C GLY A 93 -0.97 -11.86 -5.03
N PHE A 94 -0.40 -10.67 -4.87
CA PHE A 94 -0.74 -9.50 -5.69
C PHE A 94 -0.53 -9.75 -7.18
N ARG A 95 0.63 -10.29 -7.60
CA ARG A 95 0.88 -10.52 -9.03
C ARG A 95 -0.06 -11.55 -9.64
N LEU A 96 -0.45 -12.57 -8.88
CA LEU A 96 -1.46 -13.54 -9.33
C LEU A 96 -2.85 -12.92 -9.47
N MET A 97 -3.29 -12.11 -8.50
CA MET A 97 -4.55 -11.35 -8.60
C MET A 97 -4.51 -10.34 -9.77
N GLU A 98 -3.40 -9.64 -9.96
CA GLU A 98 -3.20 -8.73 -11.11
C GLU A 98 -3.23 -9.48 -12.45
N ALA A 99 -2.68 -10.69 -12.51
CA ALA A 99 -2.72 -11.56 -13.68
C ALA A 99 -4.12 -12.15 -13.95
N GLY A 100 -4.92 -12.34 -12.90
CA GLY A 100 -6.32 -12.76 -12.96
C GLY A 100 -7.31 -11.62 -13.21
N LEU A 101 -6.85 -10.36 -13.19
CA LEU A 101 -7.71 -9.20 -13.35
C LEU A 101 -8.28 -9.14 -14.79
N GLU A 102 -9.58 -8.89 -14.89
CA GLU A 102 -10.26 -8.75 -16.18
C GLU A 102 -9.69 -7.58 -17.00
N ALA A 103 -9.73 -7.67 -18.34
CA ALA A 103 -9.25 -6.60 -19.22
C ALA A 103 -10.01 -5.27 -19.04
N LYS A 104 -11.27 -5.35 -18.58
CA LYS A 104 -12.10 -4.21 -18.19
C LYS A 104 -12.63 -4.45 -16.77
N PRO A 105 -11.84 -4.14 -15.74
CA PRO A 105 -12.24 -4.39 -14.37
C PRO A 105 -13.47 -3.56 -13.98
N THR A 106 -14.31 -4.10 -13.09
CA THR A 106 -15.39 -3.32 -12.46
C THR A 106 -14.81 -2.32 -11.45
N VAL A 107 -15.66 -1.43 -10.92
CA VAL A 107 -15.27 -0.49 -9.86
C VAL A 107 -14.74 -1.25 -8.65
N GLU A 108 -15.44 -2.31 -8.22
CA GLU A 108 -15.04 -3.16 -7.11
C GLU A 108 -13.72 -3.89 -7.37
N GLY A 109 -13.52 -4.39 -8.60
CA GLY A 109 -12.26 -4.99 -9.01
C GLY A 109 -11.09 -4.02 -8.88
N LEU A 110 -11.25 -2.78 -9.32
CA LEU A 110 -10.23 -1.72 -9.17
C LEU A 110 -10.01 -1.32 -7.71
N LEU A 111 -11.08 -1.15 -6.93
CA LEU A 111 -11.00 -0.85 -5.50
C LEU A 111 -10.18 -1.93 -4.78
N HIS A 112 -10.48 -3.20 -5.06
CA HIS A 112 -9.80 -4.33 -4.44
C HIS A 112 -8.32 -4.37 -4.82
N ILE A 113 -8.00 -4.42 -6.12
CA ILE A 113 -6.61 -4.59 -6.58
C ILE A 113 -5.73 -3.39 -6.18
N LEU A 114 -6.29 -2.17 -6.17
CA LEU A 114 -5.57 -0.98 -5.70
C LEU A 114 -5.22 -1.10 -4.21
N GLN A 115 -6.16 -1.55 -3.37
CA GLN A 115 -5.92 -1.72 -1.93
C GLN A 115 -4.86 -2.80 -1.68
N ILE A 116 -4.92 -3.91 -2.42
CA ILE A 116 -3.91 -4.99 -2.33
C ILE A 116 -2.54 -4.49 -2.77
N ALA A 117 -2.44 -3.75 -3.88
CA ALA A 117 -1.20 -3.16 -4.36
C ALA A 117 -0.56 -2.25 -3.29
N CYS A 118 -1.36 -1.38 -2.67
CA CYS A 118 -0.89 -0.45 -1.64
C CYS A 118 -0.34 -1.18 -0.41
N LYS A 119 -1.09 -2.16 0.12
CA LYS A 119 -0.66 -2.98 1.26
C LYS A 119 0.60 -3.79 0.94
N THR A 120 0.73 -4.30 -0.29
CA THR A 120 1.92 -5.02 -0.76
C THR A 120 3.13 -4.10 -0.83
N GLY A 121 2.97 -2.91 -1.43
CA GLY A 121 4.02 -1.90 -1.53
C GLY A 121 4.57 -1.46 -0.17
N ILE A 122 3.69 -1.21 0.81
CA ILE A 122 4.11 -0.90 2.18
C ILE A 122 4.92 -2.05 2.77
N THR A 123 4.42 -3.29 2.72
CA THR A 123 5.12 -4.44 3.31
C THR A 123 6.48 -4.70 2.67
N LEU A 124 6.62 -4.51 1.36
CA LEU A 124 7.91 -4.61 0.67
C LEU A 124 8.89 -3.53 1.15
N SER A 125 8.41 -2.30 1.34
CA SER A 125 9.23 -1.20 1.86
C SER A 125 9.65 -1.43 3.32
N GLU A 126 8.77 -2.00 4.16
CA GLU A 126 9.08 -2.36 5.56
C GLU A 126 10.22 -3.39 5.69
N VAL A 127 10.40 -4.26 4.71
CA VAL A 127 11.51 -5.22 4.65
C VAL A 127 12.71 -4.72 3.83
N GLY A 128 12.71 -3.44 3.43
CA GLY A 128 13.80 -2.83 2.68
C GLY A 128 13.83 -3.16 1.18
N ASN A 129 12.85 -3.90 0.65
CA ASN A 129 12.72 -4.17 -0.78
C ASN A 129 12.06 -2.99 -1.51
N ASN A 130 12.78 -1.87 -1.51
CA ASN A 130 12.32 -0.57 -1.99
C ASN A 130 12.06 -0.55 -3.51
N GLU A 131 12.85 -1.26 -4.30
CA GLU A 131 12.66 -1.37 -5.75
C GLU A 131 11.32 -2.04 -6.09
N SER A 132 11.06 -3.21 -5.49
CA SER A 132 9.78 -3.90 -5.71
C SER A 132 8.62 -3.06 -5.18
N ALA A 133 8.76 -2.43 -4.01
CA ALA A 133 7.74 -1.52 -3.47
C ALA A 133 7.38 -0.39 -4.44
N ALA A 134 8.40 0.26 -5.03
CA ALA A 134 8.20 1.32 -6.01
C ALA A 134 7.51 0.83 -7.29
N CYS A 135 7.88 -0.36 -7.78
CA CYS A 135 7.28 -0.99 -8.95
C CYS A 135 5.78 -1.31 -8.73
N ILE A 136 5.44 -1.95 -7.60
CA ILE A 136 4.05 -2.30 -7.26
C ILE A 136 3.19 -1.04 -7.11
N LEU A 137 3.74 -0.03 -6.47
CA LEU A 137 3.06 1.24 -6.30
C LEU A 137 2.96 2.07 -7.60
N ALA A 138 3.77 1.76 -8.63
CA ALA A 138 3.58 2.27 -9.98
C ALA A 138 2.43 1.54 -10.70
N SER A 139 2.23 0.23 -10.48
CA SER A 139 0.99 -0.46 -10.89
C SER A 139 -0.23 0.17 -10.20
N ALA A 140 -0.13 0.46 -8.90
CA ALA A 140 -1.21 1.10 -8.13
C ALA A 140 -1.66 2.45 -8.74
N ALA A 141 -0.73 3.25 -9.26
CA ALA A 141 -1.06 4.49 -9.95
C ALA A 141 -1.99 4.28 -11.15
N LYS A 142 -1.80 3.18 -11.91
CA LYS A 142 -2.65 2.83 -13.05
C LYS A 142 -4.07 2.49 -12.61
N TYR A 143 -4.22 1.78 -11.50
CA TYR A 143 -5.54 1.44 -10.96
C TYR A 143 -6.23 2.65 -10.34
N GLU A 144 -5.51 3.53 -9.66
CA GLU A 144 -6.08 4.80 -9.18
C GLU A 144 -6.56 5.66 -10.35
N GLU A 145 -5.76 5.79 -11.40
CA GLU A 145 -6.14 6.55 -12.60
C GLU A 145 -7.36 5.94 -13.29
N ALA A 146 -7.37 4.61 -13.49
CA ALA A 146 -8.52 3.90 -14.05
C ALA A 146 -9.76 4.13 -13.19
N LEU A 147 -9.63 3.97 -11.85
CA LEU A 147 -10.72 4.15 -10.91
C LEU A 147 -11.24 5.58 -10.95
N ARG A 148 -10.37 6.60 -11.01
CA ARG A 148 -10.75 8.02 -11.12
C ARG A 148 -11.56 8.31 -12.38
N ASN A 149 -11.23 7.63 -13.48
CA ASN A 149 -11.88 7.82 -14.77
C ASN A 149 -13.16 6.99 -14.95
N MET A 150 -13.51 6.11 -13.99
CA MET A 150 -14.77 5.38 -14.04
C MET A 150 -15.96 6.25 -13.61
N ASP A 151 -17.03 6.19 -14.41
CA ASP A 151 -18.32 6.76 -14.08
C ASP A 151 -18.95 6.02 -12.89
N ASP A 152 -19.51 6.79 -11.96
CA ASP A 152 -20.32 6.29 -10.84
C ASP A 152 -21.55 7.20 -10.73
N PRO A 153 -22.51 7.05 -11.66
CA PRO A 153 -23.64 7.98 -11.78
C PRO A 153 -24.54 7.97 -10.55
N GLU A 154 -24.57 6.85 -9.83
CA GLU A 154 -25.38 6.66 -8.63
C GLU A 154 -24.61 6.99 -7.34
N GLY A 155 -23.31 7.26 -7.44
CA GLY A 155 -22.45 7.58 -6.30
C GLY A 155 -22.33 6.45 -5.28
N GLN A 156 -22.60 5.19 -5.68
CA GLN A 156 -22.63 4.05 -4.76
C GLN A 156 -21.25 3.77 -4.14
N HIS A 157 -20.18 4.14 -4.84
CA HIS A 157 -18.82 3.82 -4.44
C HIS A 157 -18.05 5.04 -3.92
N LEU A 158 -18.68 6.20 -3.71
CA LEU A 158 -18.00 7.44 -3.31
C LEU A 158 -17.10 7.27 -2.08
N HIS A 159 -17.62 6.65 -1.01
CA HIS A 159 -16.85 6.40 0.21
C HIS A 159 -15.69 5.42 -0.02
N ALA A 160 -15.94 4.30 -0.70
CA ALA A 160 -14.91 3.31 -0.96
C ALA A 160 -13.80 3.86 -1.88
N ARG A 161 -14.16 4.66 -2.88
CA ARG A 161 -13.23 5.39 -3.76
C ARG A 161 -12.37 6.36 -2.96
N ALA A 162 -12.99 7.22 -2.15
CA ALA A 162 -12.26 8.16 -1.30
C ALA A 162 -11.28 7.44 -0.36
N GLN A 163 -11.74 6.37 0.32
CA GLN A 163 -10.90 5.59 1.22
C GLN A 163 -9.69 4.98 0.49
N VAL A 164 -9.90 4.29 -0.62
CA VAL A 164 -8.79 3.62 -1.33
C VAL A 164 -7.83 4.61 -1.98
N THR A 165 -8.33 5.74 -2.49
CA THR A 165 -7.48 6.81 -3.06
C THR A 165 -6.57 7.40 -1.98
N ILE A 166 -7.08 7.64 -0.76
CA ILE A 166 -6.26 8.13 0.36
C ILE A 166 -5.29 7.06 0.85
N VAL A 167 -5.69 5.78 0.85
CA VAL A 167 -4.76 4.66 1.10
C VAL A 167 -3.63 4.66 0.07
N TYR A 168 -3.92 4.89 -1.21
CA TYR A 168 -2.91 4.97 -2.26
C TYR A 168 -1.93 6.12 -2.05
N PHE A 169 -2.42 7.36 -1.88
CA PHE A 169 -1.54 8.51 -1.67
C PHE A 169 -0.71 8.36 -0.39
N SER A 170 -1.31 7.92 0.72
CA SER A 170 -0.58 7.72 1.97
C SER A 170 0.46 6.61 1.86
N SER A 171 0.18 5.53 1.12
CA SER A 171 1.14 4.45 0.88
C SER A 171 2.33 4.93 0.02
N ARG A 172 2.07 5.68 -1.06
CA ARG A 172 3.14 6.29 -1.88
C ARG A 172 3.98 7.27 -1.08
N MET A 173 3.35 8.10 -0.27
CA MET A 173 4.00 9.08 0.61
C MET A 173 4.98 8.38 1.56
N GLU A 174 4.54 7.36 2.28
CA GLU A 174 5.39 6.63 3.22
C GLU A 174 6.56 5.92 2.55
N VAL A 175 6.32 5.24 1.42
CA VAL A 175 7.39 4.54 0.70
C VAL A 175 8.39 5.53 0.12
N ALA A 176 7.93 6.64 -0.45
CA ALA A 176 8.81 7.71 -0.95
C ALA A 176 9.65 8.30 0.19
N TRP A 177 9.05 8.53 1.36
CA TRP A 177 9.76 9.01 2.55
C TRP A 177 10.88 8.05 2.97
N ARG A 178 10.60 6.75 3.07
CA ARG A 178 11.61 5.73 3.42
C ARG A 178 12.73 5.61 2.38
N GLN A 179 12.49 6.02 1.15
CA GLN A 179 13.47 6.05 0.06
C GLN A 179 14.27 7.35 -0.01
N ASN A 180 14.09 8.28 0.96
CA ASN A 180 14.64 9.63 0.93
C ASN A 180 14.21 10.44 -0.31
N ASN A 181 13.05 10.12 -0.90
CA ASN A 181 12.45 10.89 -1.98
C ASN A 181 11.43 11.88 -1.39
N GLU A 182 11.96 12.90 -0.70
CA GLU A 182 11.17 13.89 0.04
C GLU A 182 10.22 14.69 -0.86
N GLY A 183 10.62 14.96 -2.10
CA GLY A 183 9.80 15.68 -3.07
C GLY A 183 8.53 14.89 -3.43
N LEU A 184 8.67 13.60 -3.75
CA LEU A 184 7.51 12.75 -4.02
C LEU A 184 6.65 12.55 -2.76
N ALA A 185 7.26 12.40 -1.59
CA ALA A 185 6.53 12.27 -0.33
C ALA A 185 5.67 13.51 -0.06
N THR A 186 6.25 14.71 -0.23
CA THR A 186 5.55 15.99 -0.05
C THR A 186 4.41 16.13 -1.06
N PHE A 187 4.67 15.86 -2.34
CA PHE A 187 3.64 15.91 -3.39
C PHE A 187 2.45 14.99 -3.08
N MET A 188 2.70 13.77 -2.60
CA MET A 188 1.64 12.84 -2.22
C MET A 188 0.87 13.32 -0.99
N ALA A 189 1.55 13.95 -0.02
CA ALA A 189 0.91 14.57 1.12
C ALA A 189 0.05 15.78 0.73
N ASP A 190 0.49 16.59 -0.24
CA ASP A 190 -0.30 17.68 -0.82
C ASP A 190 -1.59 17.14 -1.45
N LYS A 191 -1.52 16.06 -2.24
CA LYS A 191 -2.71 15.41 -2.82
C LYS A 191 -3.74 14.96 -1.80
N ILE A 192 -3.29 14.58 -0.60
CA ILE A 192 -4.16 14.21 0.51
C ILE A 192 -4.83 15.45 1.10
N THR A 193 -4.04 16.50 1.37
CA THR A 193 -4.52 17.70 2.10
C THR A 193 -5.25 18.71 1.22
N GLU A 194 -5.07 18.68 -0.10
CA GLU A 194 -5.75 19.60 -1.04
C GLU A 194 -7.16 19.14 -1.42
N ASN A 195 -7.58 17.93 -1.00
CA ASN A 195 -8.86 17.34 -1.39
C ASN A 195 -9.83 17.20 -0.20
N ASP A 196 -10.31 18.34 0.30
CA ASP A 196 -11.24 18.40 1.44
C ASP A 196 -12.50 17.55 1.24
N ARG A 197 -13.00 17.45 0.00
CA ARG A 197 -14.16 16.64 -0.34
C ARG A 197 -13.91 15.15 -0.11
N GLN A 198 -12.73 14.65 -0.48
CA GLN A 198 -12.36 13.25 -0.21
C GLN A 198 -12.14 13.02 1.29
N LEU A 199 -11.48 13.95 1.99
CA LEU A 199 -11.30 13.86 3.43
C LEU A 199 -12.65 13.81 4.15
N ALA A 200 -13.63 14.61 3.73
CA ALA A 200 -15.00 14.62 4.25
C ALA A 200 -15.68 13.23 4.21
N LEU A 201 -15.34 12.40 3.23
CA LEU A 201 -15.90 11.05 3.05
C LEU A 201 -15.19 9.97 3.88
N LEU A 202 -14.03 10.26 4.47
CA LEU A 202 -13.30 9.30 5.28
C LEU A 202 -13.94 9.08 6.64
N SER A 203 -13.87 7.84 7.13
CA SER A 203 -14.19 7.56 8.53
C SER A 203 -13.19 8.25 9.47
N MET A 204 -13.61 8.51 10.71
CA MET A 204 -12.75 9.08 11.75
C MET A 204 -11.47 8.25 11.93
N ARG A 205 -11.61 6.92 11.98
CA ARG A 205 -10.50 5.97 12.10
C ARG A 205 -9.51 6.08 10.95
N ASP A 206 -9.98 6.22 9.71
CA ASP A 206 -9.10 6.36 8.55
C ASP A 206 -8.30 7.67 8.61
N ARG A 207 -8.93 8.76 9.08
CA ARG A 207 -8.24 10.04 9.30
C ARG A 207 -7.21 9.95 10.41
N GLU A 208 -7.51 9.29 11.53
CA GLU A 208 -6.54 9.07 12.62
C GLU A 208 -5.29 8.31 12.14
N VAL A 209 -5.49 7.25 11.36
CA VAL A 209 -4.37 6.49 10.75
C VAL A 209 -3.53 7.39 9.84
N LEU A 210 -4.17 8.25 9.04
CA LEU A 210 -3.48 9.19 8.17
C LEU A 210 -2.69 10.25 8.96
N VAL A 211 -3.30 10.82 10.00
CA VAL A 211 -2.66 11.78 10.92
C VAL A 211 -1.44 11.14 11.56
N ALA A 212 -1.54 9.91 12.05
CA ALA A 212 -0.42 9.20 12.67
C ALA A 212 0.78 9.11 11.71
N LYS A 213 0.54 8.76 10.44
CA LYS A 213 1.61 8.68 9.42
C LYS A 213 2.28 10.03 9.17
N LEU A 214 1.50 11.11 9.02
CA LEU A 214 2.02 12.47 8.82
C LEU A 214 2.85 12.94 10.03
N LEU A 215 2.35 12.68 11.25
CA LEU A 215 3.06 12.98 12.49
C LEU A 215 4.36 12.19 12.62
N ASP A 216 4.36 10.91 12.25
CA ASP A 216 5.55 10.06 12.33
C ASP A 216 6.67 10.55 11.40
N ILE A 217 6.30 11.02 10.19
CA ILE A 217 7.25 11.68 9.29
C ILE A 217 7.80 12.96 9.93
N GLY A 218 6.94 13.87 10.39
CA GLY A 218 7.38 15.12 11.04
C GLY A 218 8.27 14.87 12.27
N LYS A 219 7.93 13.90 13.11
CA LYS A 219 8.75 13.48 14.26
C LYS A 219 10.10 12.90 13.82
N SER A 220 10.14 12.13 12.74
CA SER A 220 11.38 11.56 12.23
C SER A 220 12.37 12.64 11.79
N ILE A 221 11.89 13.74 11.19
CA ILE A 221 12.69 14.91 10.84
C ILE A 221 13.26 15.56 12.09
N LEU A 222 12.43 15.84 13.10
CA LEU A 222 12.87 16.44 14.37
C LEU A 222 13.93 15.59 15.08
N ARG A 223 13.78 14.26 15.10
CA ARG A 223 14.79 13.35 15.66
C ARG A 223 16.10 13.42 14.88
N ALA A 224 16.05 13.49 13.55
CA ALA A 224 17.22 13.64 12.70
C ALA A 224 17.93 14.99 12.90
N CYS A 225 17.18 16.07 13.23
CA CYS A 225 17.77 17.35 13.63
C CYS A 225 18.59 17.23 14.91
N ALA A 226 17.98 16.66 15.96
CA ALA A 226 18.60 16.53 17.28
C ALA A 226 19.91 15.72 17.25
N GLN A 227 20.06 14.79 16.30
CA GLN A 227 21.26 13.96 16.13
C GLN A 227 22.36 14.62 15.28
N SER A 228 22.04 15.62 14.46
CA SER A 228 22.96 16.19 13.46
C SER A 228 24.02 17.11 14.08
N GLY A 229 23.74 17.73 15.25
CA GLY A 229 24.67 18.63 15.95
C GLY A 229 25.08 19.90 15.18
N LYS A 230 24.47 20.17 14.02
CA LYS A 230 24.78 21.32 13.14
C LYS A 230 23.66 22.37 13.22
N PRO A 231 23.90 23.56 13.79
CA PRO A 231 22.85 24.55 14.08
C PRO A 231 22.26 25.21 12.82
N LEU A 232 23.02 25.36 11.73
CA LEU A 232 22.53 26.00 10.50
C LEU A 232 21.51 25.15 9.72
N ALA A 233 21.67 23.82 9.71
CA ALA A 233 20.73 22.91 9.06
C ALA A 233 19.46 22.65 9.91
N GLU A 234 19.46 23.13 11.15
CA GLU A 234 18.38 22.91 12.10
C GLU A 234 17.13 23.73 11.75
N GLY A 235 17.32 24.97 11.26
CA GLY A 235 16.22 25.87 10.90
C GLY A 235 15.35 25.35 9.75
N GLU A 236 15.97 24.92 8.65
CA GLU A 236 15.25 24.39 7.47
C GLU A 236 14.50 23.11 7.81
N ARG A 237 15.14 22.16 8.50
CA ARG A 237 14.51 20.91 8.87
C ARG A 237 13.41 21.08 9.93
N ALA A 238 13.55 22.02 10.86
CA ALA A 238 12.47 22.35 11.79
C ALA A 238 11.25 22.89 11.03
N HIS A 239 11.46 23.72 10.00
CA HIS A 239 10.40 24.21 9.13
C HIS A 239 9.74 23.07 8.32
N ASP A 240 10.53 22.14 7.78
CA ASP A 240 9.99 20.96 7.09
C ASP A 240 9.19 20.06 8.04
N ALA A 241 9.68 19.81 9.24
CA ALA A 241 8.93 19.08 10.26
C ALA A 241 7.60 19.78 10.57
N LEU A 242 7.62 21.11 10.75
CA LEU A 242 6.42 21.91 10.99
C LEU A 242 5.43 21.80 9.81
N ARG A 243 5.90 21.72 8.57
CA ARG A 243 5.06 21.48 7.39
C ARG A 243 4.27 20.17 7.53
N TRP A 244 4.91 19.07 7.92
CA TRP A 244 4.24 17.78 8.13
C TRP A 244 3.25 17.81 9.30
N LEU A 245 3.60 18.49 10.40
CA LEU A 245 2.70 18.65 11.55
C LEU A 245 1.47 19.48 11.21
N LYS A 246 1.62 20.56 10.42
CA LYS A 246 0.50 21.37 9.91
C LYS A 246 -0.43 20.55 9.02
N LYS A 247 0.11 19.69 8.15
CA LYS A 247 -0.69 18.77 7.34
C LYS A 247 -1.49 17.78 8.18
N ALA A 248 -0.86 17.22 9.23
CA ALA A 248 -1.56 16.37 10.18
C ALA A 248 -2.72 17.11 10.86
N PHE A 249 -2.51 18.38 11.22
CA PHE A 249 -3.56 19.23 11.79
C PHE A 249 -4.70 19.50 10.79
N GLN A 250 -4.39 19.82 9.53
CA GLN A 250 -5.41 20.05 8.49
C GLN A 250 -6.35 18.85 8.29
N VAL A 251 -5.83 17.62 8.40
CA VAL A 251 -6.66 16.40 8.28
C VAL A 251 -7.62 16.25 9.47
N ILE A 252 -7.22 16.71 10.65
CA ILE A 252 -7.93 16.50 11.90
C ILE A 252 -8.87 17.67 12.26
N GLU A 253 -8.56 18.88 11.82
CA GLU A 253 -9.31 20.10 12.16
C GLU A 253 -10.80 20.04 11.83
N PRO A 254 -11.25 19.48 10.69
CA PRO A 254 -12.67 19.36 10.37
C PRO A 254 -13.43 18.34 11.23
N LEU A 255 -12.74 17.56 12.08
CA LEU A 255 -13.38 16.69 13.05
C LEU A 255 -13.82 17.54 14.25
N GLU A 256 -15.13 17.80 14.36
CA GLU A 256 -15.68 18.47 15.54
C GLU A 256 -15.26 17.73 16.83
N CYS A 257 -14.77 18.49 17.81
CA CYS A 257 -14.10 18.05 19.05
C CYS A 257 -14.93 17.18 20.03
N SER A 258 -16.05 16.59 19.63
CA SER A 258 -17.03 16.06 20.58
C SER A 258 -16.83 14.59 21.01
N ALA A 259 -15.93 13.80 20.40
CA ALA A 259 -15.96 12.34 20.59
C ALA A 259 -14.79 11.67 21.32
N THR A 260 -13.55 12.20 21.31
CA THR A 260 -12.38 11.45 21.83
C THR A 260 -11.39 12.32 22.64
N PRO A 261 -11.13 11.99 23.93
CA PRO A 261 -10.16 12.71 24.78
C PRO A 261 -8.73 12.75 24.22
N GLU A 262 -8.32 11.70 23.52
CA GLU A 262 -6.99 11.58 22.90
C GLU A 262 -6.76 12.64 21.81
N LEU A 263 -7.84 12.99 21.12
CA LEU A 263 -7.87 13.99 20.05
C LEU A 263 -7.80 15.42 20.62
N LEU A 264 -8.45 15.63 21.78
CA LEU A 264 -8.28 16.85 22.57
C LEU A 264 -6.84 17.01 23.05
N GLU A 265 -6.19 15.94 23.54
CA GLU A 265 -4.78 16.02 23.91
C GLU A 265 -3.88 16.37 22.73
N LEU A 266 -4.15 15.83 21.54
CA LEU A 266 -3.38 16.12 20.33
C LEU A 266 -3.52 17.59 19.90
N LYS A 267 -4.72 18.16 20.03
CA LYS A 267 -5.00 19.58 19.77
C LYS A 267 -4.38 20.49 20.83
N VAL A 268 -4.41 20.10 22.11
CA VAL A 268 -3.79 20.84 23.23
C VAL A 268 -2.26 20.84 23.12
N ARG A 269 -1.64 19.76 22.65
CA ARG A 269 -0.19 19.64 22.49
C ARG A 269 0.35 20.32 21.22
N LEU A 270 -0.51 20.76 20.30
CA LEU A 270 -0.14 21.49 19.09
C LEU A 270 -0.70 22.93 19.14
N PRO A 271 -0.21 23.84 20.02
CA PRO A 271 -0.62 25.23 20.01
C PRO A 271 0.08 25.95 18.85
N ILE A 272 -0.33 25.66 17.62
CA ILE A 272 0.06 26.45 16.45
C ILE A 272 -1.14 27.34 16.14
N ARG A 273 -1.20 28.51 16.78
CA ARG A 273 -2.00 29.61 16.23
C ARG A 273 -1.31 30.06 14.95
N ILE A 274 -1.96 29.81 13.81
CA ILE A 274 -1.60 30.41 12.53
C ILE A 274 -2.44 31.68 12.47
N ASP A 275 -1.85 32.79 12.91
CA ASP A 275 -2.36 34.14 12.63
C ASP A 275 -1.86 34.59 11.26
#